data_AF-A0A1F7PD94-F1
#
_entry.id   AF-A0A1F7PD94-F1
#
_cell.length_a   1.000
_cell.length_b   1.000
_cell.length_c   1.000
_cell.angle_alpha   90.00
_cell.angle_beta   90.00
_cell.angle_gamma   90.00
#
_symmetry.space_group_name_H-M   'P 1'
#
loop_
_entity.id
_entity.type
_entity.pdbx_description
1 polymer ?
#
loop_
_entity_poly.entity_id
_entity_poly.type
_entity_poly.pdbx_seq_one_letter_code
_entity_poly.pdbx_strand_id
1 'polypeptide(L)'
;MTGPVFQPRRPPLARLAGFALLLTAVSWGLGAFAAFPWAASDPGSALVRVALKHVASFEHEAAARSKEEIEKLPRHMRPQSPERSRTGRRVQSLLSLSVDGQPQLRKSYSPGGLRGDGPTFAYEDVSVAPGRRRLQVTLADGHADRDQDRPRRWTLEQDVEIKPGQALLIEFSEDAGFTLR
;
A
#
# COMPACT_ATOMS: atom_id res chain seq x y z
N MET A 1 -25.45 54.96 52.81
CA MET A 1 -24.98 53.69 52.23
C MET A 1 -25.81 53.40 50.99
N THR A 2 -25.27 53.65 49.80
CA THR A 2 -25.92 53.36 48.52
C THR A 2 -25.80 51.86 48.23
N GLY A 3 -26.93 51.17 48.09
CA GLY A 3 -26.96 49.73 47.84
C GLY A 3 -26.37 49.33 46.48
N PRO A 4 -26.00 48.06 46.27
CA PRO A 4 -25.35 47.61 45.05
C PRO A 4 -26.27 47.75 43.84
N VAL A 5 -25.76 48.42 42.79
CA VAL A 5 -26.46 48.57 41.52
C VAL A 5 -26.34 47.26 40.73
N PHE A 6 -27.44 46.50 40.65
CA PHE A 6 -27.54 45.37 39.73
C PHE A 6 -27.73 45.89 38.31
N GLN A 7 -26.65 45.98 37.54
CA GLN A 7 -26.78 46.19 36.10
C GLN A 7 -27.36 44.91 35.46
N PRO A 8 -28.39 45.02 34.60
CA PRO A 8 -28.91 43.87 33.89
C PRO A 8 -27.82 43.29 32.99
N ARG A 9 -27.34 42.08 33.32
CA ARG A 9 -26.27 41.35 32.60
C ARG A 9 -26.69 40.83 31.21
N ARG A 10 -27.85 41.23 30.69
CA ARG A 10 -28.32 40.74 29.38
C ARG A 10 -27.62 41.51 28.27
N PRO A 11 -27.00 40.83 27.29
CA PRO A 11 -26.41 41.52 26.16
C PRO A 11 -27.52 42.31 25.42
N PRO A 12 -27.23 43.52 24.96
CA PRO A 12 -28.18 44.28 24.14
C PRO A 12 -28.55 43.47 22.90
N LEU A 13 -29.80 43.61 22.44
CA LEU A 13 -30.32 42.89 21.27
C LEU A 13 -29.43 43.05 20.03
N ALA A 14 -28.80 44.22 19.86
CA ALA A 14 -27.84 44.47 18.78
C ALA A 14 -26.62 43.54 18.82
N ARG A 15 -26.11 43.18 20.01
CA ARG A 15 -25.00 42.22 20.16
C ARG A 15 -25.46 40.79 19.87
N LEU A 16 -26.67 40.42 20.29
CA LEU A 16 -27.25 39.11 19.95
C LEU A 16 -27.47 38.98 18.44
N ALA A 17 -28.01 40.02 17.79
CA ALA A 17 -28.19 40.07 16.35
C ALA A 17 -26.84 39.99 15.60
N GLY A 18 -25.84 40.75 16.05
CA GLY A 18 -24.50 40.69 15.47
C GLY A 18 -23.84 39.32 15.62
N PHE A 19 -23.99 38.68 16.78
CA PHE A 19 -23.48 37.32 17.01
C PHE A 19 -24.19 36.28 16.14
N ALA A 20 -25.52 36.35 16.04
CA ALA A 20 -26.29 35.48 15.16
C ALA A 20 -25.87 35.64 13.69
N LEU A 21 -25.65 36.88 13.24
CA LEU A 21 -25.21 37.20 11.89
C LEU A 21 -23.78 36.70 11.59
N LEU A 22 -22.88 36.81 12.57
CA LEU A 22 -21.54 36.24 12.47
C LEU A 22 -21.61 34.70 12.37
N LEU A 23 -22.41 34.07 13.23
CA LEU A 23 -22.58 32.61 13.24
C LEU A 23 -23.16 32.09 11.92
N THR A 24 -24.18 32.75 11.37
CA THR A 24 -24.75 32.37 10.08
C THR A 24 -23.75 32.56 8.95
N ALA A 25 -22.99 33.67 8.93
CA ALA A 25 -21.96 33.89 7.92
C ALA A 25 -20.85 32.83 7.96
N VAL A 26 -20.34 32.50 9.15
CA VAL A 26 -19.31 31.47 9.32
C VAL A 26 -19.85 30.09 8.95
N SER A 27 -21.05 29.73 9.42
CA SER A 27 -21.67 28.44 9.12
C SER A 27 -21.93 28.27 7.62
N TRP A 28 -22.37 29.35 6.96
CA TRP A 28 -22.57 29.36 5.52
C TRP A 28 -21.25 29.20 4.75
N GLY A 29 -20.20 29.93 5.14
CA GLY A 29 -18.87 29.78 4.54
C GLY A 29 -18.31 28.36 4.69
N LEU A 30 -18.49 27.76 5.87
CA LEU A 30 -18.07 26.39 6.12
C LEU A 30 -18.87 25.38 5.28
N GLY A 31 -20.19 25.58 5.17
CA GLY A 31 -21.06 24.76 4.33
C GLY A 31 -20.72 24.87 2.84
N ALA A 32 -20.46 26.09 2.35
CA ALA A 32 -20.07 26.33 0.97
C ALA A 32 -18.71 25.68 0.64
N PHE A 33 -17.75 25.78 1.56
CA PHE A 33 -16.43 25.14 1.41
C PHE A 33 -16.54 23.61 1.46
N ALA A 34 -17.36 23.06 2.36
CA ALA A 34 -17.60 21.63 2.44
C ALA A 34 -18.33 21.06 1.20
N ALA A 35 -19.20 21.86 0.59
CA ALA A 35 -19.88 21.52 -0.66
C ALA A 35 -19.05 21.79 -1.91
N PHE A 36 -17.85 22.37 -1.77
CA PHE A 36 -17.01 22.68 -2.92
C PHE A 36 -16.53 21.38 -3.57
N PRO A 37 -16.79 21.17 -4.88
CA PRO A 37 -16.45 19.93 -5.55
C PRO A 37 -14.93 19.82 -5.66
N TRP A 38 -14.34 18.99 -4.80
CA TRP A 38 -12.93 18.61 -4.88
C TRP A 38 -12.83 17.13 -5.22
N ALA A 39 -12.07 16.83 -6.27
CA ALA A 39 -11.65 15.46 -6.59
C ALA A 39 -10.14 15.35 -6.39
N ALA A 40 -9.70 14.31 -5.68
CA ALA A 40 -8.29 14.00 -5.49
C ALA A 40 -7.60 13.50 -6.78
N SER A 41 -8.40 13.11 -7.77
CA SER A 41 -7.98 12.61 -9.08
C SER A 41 -8.79 13.29 -10.19
N ASP A 42 -8.23 13.34 -11.40
CA ASP A 42 -8.92 13.84 -12.58
C ASP A 42 -10.19 12.99 -12.82
N PRO A 43 -11.40 13.59 -12.88
CA PRO A 43 -12.64 12.87 -13.16
C PRO A 43 -12.62 12.04 -14.45
N GLY A 44 -11.78 12.42 -15.41
CA GLY A 44 -11.58 11.69 -16.67
C GLY A 44 -10.55 10.56 -16.60
N SER A 45 -9.82 10.43 -15.48
CA SER A 45 -8.83 9.38 -15.26
C SER A 45 -9.39 8.21 -14.46
N ALA A 46 -8.72 7.06 -14.55
CA ALA A 46 -8.98 5.94 -13.67
C ALA A 46 -7.68 5.52 -12.97
N LEU A 47 -7.80 4.77 -11.88
CA LEU A 47 -6.67 4.33 -11.07
C LEU A 47 -6.60 2.80 -11.07
N VAL A 48 -5.39 2.26 -11.21
CA VAL A 48 -5.07 0.89 -10.85
C VAL A 48 -4.26 0.95 -9.56
N ARG A 49 -4.82 0.38 -8.50
CA ARG A 49 -4.21 0.30 -7.18
C ARG A 49 -3.67 -1.09 -6.96
N VAL A 50 -2.40 -1.21 -6.65
CA VAL A 50 -1.77 -2.50 -6.33
C VAL A 50 -1.44 -2.51 -4.84
N ALA A 51 -2.04 -3.44 -4.11
CA ALA A 51 -1.75 -3.67 -2.70
C ALA A 51 -1.21 -5.09 -2.52
N LEU A 52 -0.10 -5.24 -1.81
CA LEU A 52 0.48 -6.55 -1.56
C LEU A 52 0.95 -6.71 -0.12
N LYS A 53 0.81 -7.95 0.36
CA LYS A 53 1.51 -8.48 1.52
C LYS A 53 2.22 -9.75 1.06
N HIS A 54 3.55 -9.70 1.03
CA HIS A 54 4.37 -10.76 0.46
C HIS A 54 5.50 -11.18 1.41
N VAL A 55 5.77 -12.48 1.48
CA VAL A 55 6.86 -13.04 2.29
C VAL A 55 7.94 -13.57 1.36
N ALA A 56 8.91 -12.70 1.06
CA ALA A 56 10.01 -13.01 0.14
C ALA A 56 10.92 -14.14 0.65
N SER A 57 11.63 -14.80 -0.26
CA SER A 57 12.57 -15.87 0.10
C SER A 57 13.70 -15.37 1.01
N PHE A 58 14.35 -16.28 1.72
CA PHE A 58 15.54 -15.93 2.49
C PHE A 58 16.72 -15.60 1.56
N GLU A 59 17.55 -14.66 2.00
CA GLU A 59 18.82 -14.32 1.38
C GLU A 59 19.83 -15.42 1.70
N HIS A 60 20.17 -16.26 0.73
CA HIS A 60 21.16 -17.33 0.86
C HIS A 60 22.57 -16.81 0.58
N GLU A 61 23.42 -16.73 1.61
CA GLU A 61 24.85 -16.40 1.45
C GLU A 61 25.73 -17.64 1.20
N ALA A 62 25.15 -18.85 1.15
CA ALA A 62 25.89 -20.09 0.91
C ALA A 62 25.01 -21.15 0.25
N ALA A 63 25.60 -21.93 -0.66
CA ALA A 63 24.98 -23.10 -1.25
C ALA A 63 24.40 -24.00 -0.14
N ALA A 64 23.16 -24.45 -0.33
CA ALA A 64 22.52 -25.38 0.59
C ALA A 64 23.42 -26.63 0.72
N ARG A 65 23.83 -26.95 1.96
CA ARG A 65 24.61 -28.16 2.24
C ARG A 65 23.83 -29.39 1.77
N SER A 66 24.53 -30.34 1.15
CA SER A 66 23.88 -31.59 0.71
C SER A 66 23.33 -32.34 1.92
N LYS A 67 22.31 -33.18 1.72
CA LYS A 67 21.71 -33.98 2.81
C LYS A 67 22.76 -34.82 3.55
N GLU A 68 23.74 -35.35 2.82
CA GLU A 68 24.87 -36.12 3.34
C GLU A 68 25.79 -35.28 4.25
N GLU A 69 25.97 -34.00 3.93
CA GLU A 69 26.75 -33.07 4.75
C GLU A 69 25.99 -32.65 6.01
N ILE A 70 24.66 -32.54 5.94
CA ILE A 70 23.79 -32.26 7.09
C ILE A 70 23.76 -33.45 8.07
N GLU A 71 23.74 -34.68 7.56
CA GLU A 71 23.73 -35.88 8.41
C GLU A 71 25.03 -36.06 9.19
N LYS A 72 26.17 -35.64 8.64
CA LYS A 72 27.47 -35.62 9.33
C LYS A 72 27.54 -34.60 10.48
N LEU A 73 26.63 -33.62 10.52
CA LEU A 73 26.58 -32.65 11.62
C LEU A 73 25.97 -33.27 12.88
N PRO A 74 26.49 -32.94 14.08
CA PRO A 74 25.84 -33.24 15.35
C PRO A 74 24.40 -32.73 15.38
N ARG A 75 23.49 -33.46 16.05
CA ARG A 75 22.04 -33.17 16.05
C ARG A 75 21.69 -31.71 16.43
N HIS A 76 22.46 -31.10 17.33
CA HIS A 76 22.26 -29.70 17.78
C HIS A 76 22.80 -28.65 16.79
N MET A 77 23.57 -29.05 15.79
CA MET A 77 24.12 -28.18 14.74
C MET A 77 23.42 -28.35 13.39
N ARG A 78 22.45 -29.27 13.27
CA ARG A 78 21.67 -29.47 12.06
C ARG A 78 20.69 -28.29 11.89
N PRO A 79 20.66 -27.61 10.73
CA PRO A 79 19.70 -26.54 10.49
C PRO A 79 18.26 -27.06 10.60
N GLN A 80 17.38 -26.31 11.26
CA GLN A 80 15.99 -26.69 11.47
C GLN A 80 15.17 -26.71 10.18
N SER A 81 15.57 -25.90 9.19
CA SER A 81 15.06 -25.97 7.83
C SER A 81 16.23 -25.79 6.86
N PRO A 82 16.35 -26.61 5.80
CA PRO A 82 17.37 -26.45 4.77
C PRO A 82 17.25 -25.10 4.03
N GLU A 83 16.08 -24.46 4.07
CA GLU A 83 15.80 -23.19 3.39
C GLU A 83 16.11 -21.96 4.24
N ARG A 84 16.39 -22.11 5.55
CA ARG A 84 16.62 -20.96 6.42
C ARG A 84 18.07 -20.45 6.24
N SER A 85 18.22 -19.19 5.82
CA SER A 85 19.54 -18.59 5.69
C SER A 85 20.23 -18.37 7.04
N ARG A 86 21.57 -18.25 7.01
CA ARG A 86 22.39 -17.97 8.21
C ARG A 86 22.11 -16.57 8.78
N THR A 87 21.76 -15.60 7.94
CA THR A 87 21.43 -14.22 8.35
C THR A 87 20.00 -14.09 8.86
N GLY A 88 19.09 -14.97 8.41
CA GLY A 88 17.65 -14.86 8.67
C GLY A 88 16.96 -13.72 7.90
N ARG A 89 17.71 -13.00 7.07
CA ARG A 89 17.21 -11.88 6.27
C ARG A 89 16.55 -12.38 4.98
N ARG A 90 15.58 -11.64 4.48
CA ARG A 90 14.88 -11.92 3.23
C ARG A 90 15.39 -11.06 2.08
N VAL A 91 15.19 -11.56 0.86
CA VAL A 91 15.47 -10.80 -0.37
C VAL A 91 14.46 -9.69 -0.58
N GLN A 92 14.81 -8.72 -1.43
CA GLN A 92 13.87 -7.69 -1.86
C GLN A 92 12.78 -8.28 -2.77
N SER A 93 11.62 -7.64 -2.83
CA SER A 93 10.53 -8.02 -3.74
C SER A 93 10.43 -7.02 -4.88
N LEU A 94 10.41 -7.50 -6.12
CA LEU A 94 10.27 -6.69 -7.32
C LEU A 94 8.82 -6.72 -7.80
N LEU A 95 8.15 -5.56 -7.78
CA LEU A 95 6.82 -5.37 -8.36
C LEU A 95 6.95 -4.69 -9.72
N SER A 96 6.26 -5.22 -10.72
CA SER A 96 6.11 -4.60 -12.03
C SER A 96 4.64 -4.56 -12.44
N LEU A 97 4.18 -3.43 -12.99
CA LEU A 97 2.87 -3.29 -13.63
C LEU A 97 3.08 -2.75 -15.04
N SER A 98 2.50 -3.44 -16.03
CA SER A 98 2.35 -2.96 -17.39
C SER A 98 0.87 -2.86 -17.76
N VAL A 99 0.57 -1.84 -18.55
CA VAL A 99 -0.77 -1.56 -19.08
C VAL A 99 -0.65 -1.51 -20.59
N ASP A 100 -1.43 -2.35 -21.29
CA ASP A 100 -1.38 -2.52 -22.74
C ASP A 100 0.05 -2.80 -23.26
N GLY A 101 0.82 -3.57 -22.48
CA GLY A 101 2.22 -3.91 -22.78
C GLY A 101 3.23 -2.81 -22.46
N GLN A 102 2.80 -1.61 -22.06
CA GLN A 102 3.70 -0.52 -21.67
C GLN A 102 3.99 -0.56 -20.17
N PRO A 103 5.27 -0.58 -19.73
CA PRO A 103 5.62 -0.60 -18.31
C PRO A 103 5.23 0.73 -17.65
N GLN A 104 4.35 0.69 -16.66
CA GLN A 104 3.93 1.85 -15.87
C GLN A 104 4.62 1.92 -14.51
N LEU A 105 4.94 0.76 -13.92
CA LEU A 105 5.59 0.67 -12.63
C LEU A 105 6.64 -0.45 -12.64
N ARG A 106 7.81 -0.17 -12.06
CA ARG A 106 8.82 -1.18 -11.72
C ARG A 106 9.58 -0.73 -10.47
N LYS A 107 9.31 -1.35 -9.33
CA LYS A 107 9.89 -0.96 -8.04
C LYS A 107 10.33 -2.18 -7.23
N SER A 108 11.42 -2.00 -6.48
CA SER A 108 11.92 -2.99 -5.53
C SER A 108 11.56 -2.56 -4.10
N TYR A 109 11.12 -3.49 -3.28
CA TYR A 109 10.71 -3.26 -1.90
C TYR A 109 11.55 -4.10 -0.95
N SER A 110 12.11 -3.47 0.07
CA SER A 110 12.84 -4.16 1.13
C SER A 110 11.86 -4.85 2.10
N PRO A 111 12.22 -6.02 2.62
CA PRO A 111 11.44 -6.69 3.65
C PRO A 111 11.40 -5.85 4.93
N GLY A 112 10.28 -5.92 5.65
CA GLY A 112 10.12 -5.27 6.94
C GLY A 112 10.84 -6.00 8.08
N GLY A 113 10.63 -5.50 9.30
CA GLY A 113 11.25 -6.04 10.51
C GLY A 113 12.64 -5.48 10.78
N LEU A 114 13.05 -5.44 12.06
CA LEU A 114 14.34 -4.86 12.47
C LEU A 114 15.53 -5.58 11.85
N ARG A 115 15.38 -6.87 11.51
CA ARG A 115 16.41 -7.71 10.90
C ARG A 115 16.17 -7.98 9.41
N GLY A 116 15.14 -7.38 8.79
CA GLY A 116 14.76 -7.67 7.41
C GLY A 116 14.22 -9.09 7.21
N ASP A 117 13.62 -9.67 8.25
CA ASP A 117 13.04 -11.03 8.28
C ASP A 117 11.51 -11.03 8.16
N GLY A 118 10.91 -9.84 8.16
CA GLY A 118 9.46 -9.63 8.08
C GLY A 118 8.90 -9.64 6.66
N PRO A 119 7.56 -9.55 6.53
CA PRO A 119 6.91 -9.41 5.24
C PRO A 119 7.23 -8.06 4.58
N THR A 120 7.11 -8.05 3.25
CA THR A 120 7.12 -6.87 2.41
C THR A 120 5.69 -6.40 2.19
N PHE A 121 5.46 -5.10 2.33
CA PHE A 121 4.21 -4.45 1.98
C PHE A 121 4.45 -3.42 0.89
N ALA A 122 3.55 -3.36 -0.10
CA ALA A 122 3.55 -2.29 -1.08
C ALA A 122 2.13 -1.82 -1.35
N TYR A 123 2.01 -0.52 -1.63
CA TYR A 123 0.77 0.14 -1.99
C TYR A 123 1.09 1.19 -3.04
N GLU A 124 0.60 1.00 -4.26
CA GLU A 124 0.94 1.84 -5.40
C GLU A 124 -0.31 2.19 -6.19
N ASP A 125 -0.44 3.47 -6.52
CA ASP A 125 -1.51 3.99 -7.36
C ASP A 125 -0.92 4.40 -8.71
N VAL A 126 -1.49 3.86 -9.79
CA VAL A 126 -1.09 4.16 -11.16
C VAL A 126 -2.29 4.68 -11.93
N SER A 127 -2.18 5.92 -12.39
CA SER A 127 -3.19 6.54 -13.25
C SER A 127 -3.18 5.89 -14.63
N VAL A 128 -4.36 5.47 -15.08
CA VAL A 128 -4.59 4.85 -16.39
C VAL A 128 -5.74 5.55 -17.10
N ALA A 129 -5.68 5.55 -18.42
CA ALA A 129 -6.78 6.05 -19.23
C ALA A 129 -7.97 5.07 -19.18
N PRO A 130 -9.21 5.53 -18.99
CA PRO A 130 -10.40 4.67 -18.97
C PRO A 130 -10.57 3.86 -20.27
N GLY A 131 -11.39 2.81 -20.18
CA GLY A 131 -11.72 1.90 -21.26
C GLY A 131 -11.23 0.48 -21.03
N ARG A 132 -11.26 -0.33 -22.09
CA ARG A 132 -10.77 -1.71 -22.07
C ARG A 132 -9.24 -1.72 -22.13
N ARG A 133 -8.60 -2.32 -21.13
CA ARG A 133 -7.15 -2.33 -20.94
C ARG A 133 -6.66 -3.74 -20.61
N ARG A 134 -5.49 -4.10 -21.11
CA ARG A 134 -4.78 -5.31 -20.73
C ARG A 134 -3.82 -4.98 -19.59
N LEU A 135 -4.08 -5.53 -18.41
CA LEU A 135 -3.20 -5.36 -17.26
C LEU A 135 -2.31 -6.58 -17.12
N GLN A 136 -1.03 -6.35 -16.84
CA GLN A 136 -0.09 -7.39 -16.45
C GLN A 136 0.67 -6.94 -15.20
N VAL A 137 0.46 -7.66 -14.10
CA VAL A 137 1.16 -7.43 -12.83
C VAL A 137 2.09 -8.61 -12.57
N THR A 138 3.33 -8.32 -12.25
CA THR A 138 4.31 -9.33 -11.83
C THR A 138 4.87 -8.96 -10.47
N LEU A 139 4.85 -9.92 -9.55
CA LEU A 139 5.62 -9.88 -8.31
C LEU A 139 6.70 -10.96 -8.39
N ALA A 140 7.94 -10.62 -8.07
CA ALA A 140 9.04 -11.57 -8.04
C ALA A 140 9.91 -11.36 -6.81
N ASP A 141 10.46 -12.45 -6.29
CA ASP A 141 11.55 -12.38 -5.33
C ASP A 141 12.83 -11.96 -6.03
N GLY A 142 13.62 -11.11 -5.38
CA GLY A 142 14.97 -10.75 -5.81
C GLY A 142 15.88 -11.96 -5.78
N HIS A 143 16.95 -11.92 -6.56
CA HIS A 143 17.94 -12.99 -6.57
C HIS A 143 18.77 -12.93 -5.28
N ALA A 144 18.59 -13.93 -4.41
CA ALA A 144 19.49 -14.17 -3.27
C ALA A 144 20.89 -14.57 -3.73
N ASP A 145 21.00 -15.24 -4.88
CA ASP A 145 22.26 -15.72 -5.43
C ASP A 145 22.10 -15.97 -6.94
N ARG A 146 23.17 -15.80 -7.73
CA ARG A 146 23.14 -15.94 -9.20
C ARG A 146 22.85 -17.37 -9.68
N ASP A 147 22.94 -18.35 -8.78
CA ASP A 147 22.83 -19.79 -9.06
C ASP A 147 21.46 -20.41 -8.73
N GLN A 148 20.48 -19.64 -8.23
CA GLN A 148 19.09 -20.12 -8.16
C GLN A 148 18.41 -19.92 -9.52
N ASP A 149 18.25 -21.04 -10.23
CA ASP A 149 17.73 -21.17 -11.61
C ASP A 149 16.31 -20.59 -11.87
N ARG A 150 15.58 -20.14 -10.83
CA ARG A 150 14.34 -19.37 -11.02
C ARG A 150 13.90 -18.64 -9.74
N PRO A 151 13.82 -17.29 -9.73
CA PRO A 151 13.19 -16.57 -8.62
C PRO A 151 11.69 -16.91 -8.57
N ARG A 152 11.12 -16.99 -7.36
CA ARG A 152 9.66 -17.14 -7.20
C ARG A 152 8.99 -15.94 -7.85
N ARG A 153 8.03 -16.22 -8.73
CA ARG A 153 7.38 -15.21 -9.56
C ARG A 153 5.88 -15.52 -9.64
N TRP A 154 5.09 -14.50 -9.39
CA TRP A 154 3.65 -14.48 -9.59
C TRP A 154 3.32 -13.49 -10.68
N THR A 155 2.44 -13.89 -11.59
CA THR A 155 2.00 -13.03 -12.68
C THR A 155 0.48 -13.11 -12.78
N LEU A 156 -0.16 -11.95 -12.89
CA LEU A 156 -1.55 -11.80 -13.27
C LEU A 156 -1.60 -11.10 -14.63
N GLU A 157 -2.35 -11.67 -15.57
CA GLU A 157 -2.68 -11.00 -16.82
C GLU A 157 -4.18 -11.04 -17.07
N GLN A 158 -4.80 -9.88 -17.21
CA GLN A 158 -6.24 -9.80 -17.36
C GLN A 158 -6.67 -8.60 -18.20
N ASP A 159 -7.64 -8.81 -19.09
CA ASP A 159 -8.35 -7.74 -19.77
C ASP A 159 -9.49 -7.25 -18.88
N VAL A 160 -9.53 -5.93 -18.65
CA VAL A 160 -10.49 -5.29 -17.75
C VAL A 160 -11.09 -4.07 -18.41
N GLU A 161 -12.34 -3.79 -18.08
CA GLU A 161 -12.99 -2.54 -18.47
C GLU A 161 -12.97 -1.59 -17.25
N ILE A 162 -12.26 -0.47 -17.39
CA ILE A 162 -12.07 0.50 -16.32
C ILE A 162 -12.88 1.75 -16.66
N LYS A 163 -13.86 2.09 -15.81
CA LYS A 163 -14.71 3.27 -15.99
C LYS A 163 -13.98 4.54 -15.53
N PRO A 164 -14.31 5.73 -16.08
CA PRO A 164 -13.80 7.00 -15.56
C PRO A 164 -14.10 7.16 -14.07
N GLY A 165 -13.14 7.66 -13.30
CA GLY A 165 -13.24 7.80 -11.85
C GLY A 165 -13.18 6.49 -11.06
N GLN A 166 -13.03 5.33 -11.72
CA GLN A 166 -12.91 4.04 -11.04
C GLN A 166 -11.49 3.84 -10.51
N ALA A 167 -11.40 3.32 -9.29
CA ALA A 167 -10.16 2.77 -8.73
C ALA A 167 -10.26 1.24 -8.68
N LEU A 168 -9.59 0.58 -9.62
CA LEU A 168 -9.51 -0.88 -9.67
C LEU A 168 -8.44 -1.37 -8.68
N LEU A 169 -8.79 -2.30 -7.80
CA LEU A 169 -7.86 -2.84 -6.81
C LEU A 169 -7.32 -4.20 -7.27
N ILE A 170 -5.99 -4.33 -7.25
CA ILE A 170 -5.27 -5.58 -7.42
C ILE A 170 -4.61 -5.91 -6.08
N GLU A 171 -5.09 -6.95 -5.42
CA GLU A 171 -4.59 -7.39 -4.14
C GLU A 171 -3.76 -8.66 -4.31
N PHE A 172 -2.59 -8.72 -3.67
CA PHE A 172 -1.78 -9.93 -3.56
C PHE A 172 -1.68 -10.42 -2.12
N SER A 173 -1.96 -11.71 -1.94
CA SER A 173 -1.68 -12.45 -0.71
C SER A 173 -1.09 -13.82 -1.04
N GLU A 174 -0.33 -14.39 -0.10
CA GLU A 174 0.26 -15.73 -0.27
C GLU A 174 -0.82 -16.82 -0.46
N ASP A 175 -1.98 -16.66 0.19
CA ASP A 175 -3.04 -17.67 0.19
C ASP A 175 -3.86 -17.66 -1.10
N ALA A 176 -4.13 -16.48 -1.66
CA ALA A 176 -5.01 -16.31 -2.83
C ALA A 176 -4.28 -15.93 -4.12
N GLY A 177 -2.99 -15.60 -4.05
CA GLY A 177 -2.26 -14.97 -5.16
C GLY A 177 -2.81 -13.58 -5.48
N PHE A 178 -2.76 -13.21 -6.77
CA PHE A 178 -3.34 -11.97 -7.25
C PHE A 178 -4.86 -12.09 -7.42
N THR A 179 -5.59 -11.12 -6.87
CA THR A 179 -7.04 -11.01 -6.99
C THR A 179 -7.43 -9.60 -7.41
N LEU A 180 -8.46 -9.51 -8.25
CA LEU A 180 -9.06 -8.24 -8.68
C LEU A 180 -10.30 -7.93 -7.86
N ARG A 181 -10.45 -6.68 -7.42
CA ARG A 181 -11.63 -6.18 -6.70
C ARG A 181 -12.09 -4.82 -7.21
#